data_AF-A0A9J6H9M8-F1
#
_entry.id   AF-A0A9J6H9M8-F1
#
_cell.length_a   1.000
_cell.length_b   1.000
_cell.length_c   1.000
_cell.angle_alpha   90.00
_cell.angle_beta   90.00
_cell.angle_gamma   90.00
#
_symmetry.space_group_name_H-M   'P 1'
#
loop_
_entity.id
_entity.type
_entity.pdbx_description
1 polymer ?
#
loop_
_entity_poly.entity_id
_entity_poly.type
_entity_poly.pdbx_seq_one_letter_code
_entity_poly.pdbx_strand_id
1 'polypeptide(L)'
;MGKAAREAYKLASRTIHTNFPCRESGLHISVDHPFLAASPDGVVSCTCCGDGVLEIKCSYNGREGPTRQLAAAKSSCITLVDGKLELKTDHAYYYQVQMQMLVCEASYCDFVLWTLQDFVNLRVHKDTEFCKNMVERCERYFRLVALPELCFLYWTNTQDKEKQEHPASTPGTQPDENTQPSEDDELYCLCEGPESGKMIMCDSKTCKRTWFHYKCVNIKRAPKKK
;
A
#
# COMPACT_ATOMS: atom_id res chain seq x y z
N MET A 1 -19.60 -11.16 2.47
CA MET A 1 -19.51 -10.79 1.04
C MET A 1 -18.48 -11.63 0.30
N GLY A 2 -17.20 -11.67 0.73
CA GLY A 2 -16.15 -12.42 0.03
C GLY A 2 -16.47 -13.90 -0.29
N LYS A 3 -17.09 -14.64 0.65
CA LYS A 3 -17.52 -16.03 0.39
C LYS A 3 -18.53 -16.15 -0.76
N ALA A 4 -19.56 -15.30 -0.79
CA ALA A 4 -20.57 -15.30 -1.86
C ALA A 4 -19.94 -14.94 -3.21
N ALA A 5 -19.06 -13.94 -3.23
CA ALA A 5 -18.32 -13.55 -4.42
C ALA A 5 -17.46 -14.68 -4.98
N ARG A 6 -16.76 -15.41 -4.10
CA ARG A 6 -15.95 -16.57 -4.50
C ARG A 6 -16.80 -17.69 -5.07
N GLU A 7 -17.94 -18.00 -4.47
CA GLU A 7 -18.83 -19.06 -4.98
C GLU A 7 -19.46 -18.69 -6.32
N ALA A 8 -19.88 -17.44 -6.50
CA ALA A 8 -20.37 -16.97 -7.79
C ALA A 8 -19.29 -17.03 -8.89
N TYR A 9 -18.06 -16.61 -8.56
CA TYR A 9 -16.90 -16.74 -9.45
C TYR A 9 -16.60 -18.20 -9.81
N LYS A 10 -16.62 -19.12 -8.83
CA LYS A 10 -16.42 -20.56 -9.06
C LYS A 10 -17.46 -21.12 -10.01
N LEU A 11 -18.74 -20.79 -9.79
CA LEU A 11 -19.83 -21.29 -10.63
C LEU A 11 -19.69 -20.80 -12.06
N ALA A 12 -19.43 -19.50 -12.26
CA ALA A 12 -19.21 -18.92 -13.59
C ALA A 12 -17.95 -19.47 -14.28
N SER A 13 -16.86 -19.69 -13.54
CA SER A 13 -15.61 -20.20 -14.11
C SER A 13 -15.75 -21.65 -14.59
N ARG A 14 -16.53 -22.48 -13.88
CA ARG A 14 -16.77 -23.89 -14.26
C ARG A 14 -17.54 -24.06 -15.56
N THR A 15 -18.25 -23.04 -16.05
CA THR A 15 -18.97 -23.14 -17.33
C THR A 15 -18.07 -22.86 -18.54
N ILE A 16 -16.93 -22.19 -18.33
CA ILE A 16 -15.99 -21.77 -19.38
C ILE A 16 -14.59 -22.39 -19.26
N HIS A 17 -14.31 -23.09 -18.16
CA HIS A 17 -13.02 -23.76 -17.91
C HIS A 17 -13.20 -25.24 -17.60
N THR A 18 -12.29 -26.06 -18.13
CA THR A 18 -12.25 -27.52 -17.88
C THR A 18 -11.37 -27.83 -16.68
N ASN A 19 -11.88 -28.68 -15.77
CA ASN A 19 -11.19 -29.08 -14.54
C ASN A 19 -10.64 -27.89 -13.75
N PHE A 20 -11.55 -27.05 -13.23
CA PHE A 20 -11.22 -25.79 -12.59
C PHE A 20 -11.30 -25.89 -11.05
N PRO A 21 -10.23 -26.33 -10.35
CA PRO A 21 -10.14 -26.16 -8.91
C PRO A 21 -9.89 -24.69 -8.54
N CYS A 22 -10.60 -24.22 -7.51
CA CYS A 22 -10.38 -22.94 -6.87
C CYS A 22 -10.31 -23.18 -5.36
N ARG A 23 -9.13 -22.96 -4.77
CA ARG A 23 -8.82 -23.24 -3.37
C ARG A 23 -8.57 -21.96 -2.61
N GLU A 24 -8.86 -21.97 -1.32
CA GLU A 24 -8.40 -20.89 -0.42
C GLU A 24 -6.88 -20.88 -0.35
N SER A 25 -6.31 -19.71 -0.13
CA SER A 25 -4.88 -19.50 -0.04
C SER A 25 -4.51 -18.87 1.29
N GLY A 26 -3.32 -19.21 1.79
CA GLY A 26 -2.65 -18.51 2.87
C GLY A 26 -1.54 -17.59 2.34
N LEU A 27 -0.56 -17.32 3.19
CA LEU A 27 0.65 -16.58 2.84
C LEU A 27 1.62 -17.49 2.06
N HIS A 28 2.09 -17.00 0.93
CA HIS A 28 3.18 -17.57 0.14
C HIS A 28 4.40 -16.68 0.28
N ILE A 29 5.59 -17.28 0.39
CA ILE A 29 6.87 -16.58 0.42
C ILE A 29 7.61 -16.97 -0.86
N SER A 30 8.15 -15.97 -1.57
CA SER A 30 8.92 -16.24 -2.78
C SER A 30 10.22 -16.97 -2.43
N VAL A 31 10.49 -18.07 -3.15
CA VAL A 31 11.73 -18.84 -2.98
C VAL A 31 12.93 -18.05 -3.50
N ASP A 32 12.80 -17.41 -4.66
CA ASP A 32 13.87 -16.63 -5.30
C ASP A 32 14.10 -15.28 -4.61
N HIS A 33 13.05 -14.70 -4.02
CA HIS A 33 13.10 -13.41 -3.34
C HIS A 33 12.48 -13.50 -1.94
N PRO A 34 13.17 -14.07 -0.92
CA PRO A 34 12.58 -14.37 0.39
C PRO A 34 12.07 -13.17 1.20
N PHE A 35 12.39 -11.95 0.78
CA PHE A 35 11.85 -10.70 1.34
C PHE A 35 10.47 -10.33 0.77
N LEU A 36 9.94 -11.12 -0.19
CA LEU A 36 8.62 -10.94 -0.79
C LEU A 36 7.69 -12.07 -0.36
N ALA A 37 6.47 -11.68 0.02
CA ALA A 37 5.41 -12.59 0.33
C ALA A 37 4.07 -12.03 -0.15
N ALA A 38 3.13 -12.92 -0.47
CA ALA A 38 1.81 -12.54 -0.96
C ALA A 38 0.74 -13.52 -0.46
N SER A 39 -0.46 -13.01 -0.22
CA SER A 39 -1.62 -13.82 0.18
C SER A 39 -2.76 -13.53 -0.78
N PRO A 40 -2.87 -14.24 -1.91
CA PRO A 40 -4.04 -14.12 -2.78
C PRO A 40 -5.30 -14.61 -2.07
N ASP A 41 -6.48 -14.17 -2.52
CA ASP A 41 -7.76 -14.67 -1.99
C ASP A 41 -8.03 -16.13 -2.38
N GLY A 42 -7.35 -16.64 -3.40
CA GLY A 42 -7.35 -18.05 -3.76
C GLY A 42 -6.30 -18.40 -4.80
N VAL A 43 -6.07 -19.70 -4.94
CA VAL A 43 -5.27 -20.27 -6.04
C VAL A 43 -6.22 -21.02 -6.96
N VAL A 44 -6.08 -20.79 -8.26
CA VAL A 44 -6.91 -21.39 -9.29
C VAL A 44 -6.04 -22.12 -10.30
N SER A 45 -6.59 -23.16 -10.92
CA SER A 45 -5.92 -23.86 -12.02
C SER A 45 -6.97 -24.34 -13.00
N CYS A 46 -6.64 -24.45 -14.28
CA CYS A 46 -7.44 -25.23 -15.22
C CYS A 46 -6.57 -25.88 -16.28
N THR A 47 -7.08 -26.95 -16.88
CA THR A 47 -6.41 -27.61 -18.02
C THR A 47 -6.21 -26.66 -19.20
N CYS A 48 -7.07 -25.64 -19.32
CA CYS A 48 -7.04 -24.66 -20.40
C CYS A 48 -5.98 -23.56 -20.28
N CYS A 49 -5.72 -23.08 -19.06
CA CYS A 49 -4.99 -21.83 -18.81
C CYS A 49 -3.79 -22.03 -17.89
N GLY A 50 -3.63 -23.22 -17.31
CA GLY A 50 -2.62 -23.48 -16.29
C GLY A 50 -2.97 -22.83 -14.96
N ASP A 51 -1.94 -22.47 -14.20
CA ASP A 51 -2.07 -21.96 -12.85
C ASP A 51 -2.23 -20.43 -12.81
N GLY A 52 -3.17 -20.01 -11.95
CA GLY A 52 -3.55 -18.64 -11.72
C GLY A 52 -3.80 -18.34 -10.24
N VAL A 53 -3.92 -17.07 -9.91
CA VAL A 53 -4.39 -16.61 -8.60
C VAL A 53 -5.75 -15.91 -8.72
N LEU A 54 -6.46 -15.80 -7.60
CA LEU A 54 -7.74 -15.11 -7.48
C LEU A 54 -7.58 -13.97 -6.47
N GLU A 55 -8.03 -12.78 -6.86
CA GLU A 55 -8.14 -11.61 -5.98
C GLU A 55 -9.57 -11.05 -6.08
N ILE A 56 -10.26 -10.93 -4.95
CA ILE A 56 -11.66 -10.50 -4.86
C ILE A 56 -11.71 -9.13 -4.16
N LYS A 57 -12.15 -8.12 -4.90
CA LYS A 57 -12.43 -6.79 -4.32
C LYS A 57 -13.93 -6.52 -4.29
N CYS A 58 -14.44 -6.15 -3.13
CA CYS A 58 -15.81 -5.66 -2.96
C CYS A 58 -15.79 -4.13 -3.00
N SER A 59 -16.38 -3.53 -4.02
CA SER A 59 -16.46 -2.06 -4.13
C SER A 59 -17.48 -1.54 -3.14
N TYR A 60 -17.05 -0.93 -2.02
CA TYR A 60 -17.98 -0.36 -1.04
C TYR A 60 -18.70 0.88 -1.60
N ASN A 61 -17.93 1.77 -2.21
CA ASN A 61 -18.44 2.96 -2.91
C ASN A 61 -18.96 2.52 -4.28
N GLY A 62 -20.26 2.64 -4.51
CA GLY A 62 -20.90 2.15 -5.74
C GLY A 62 -21.35 0.69 -5.69
N ARG A 63 -21.35 0.05 -4.51
CA ARG A 63 -21.83 -1.35 -4.33
C ARG A 63 -23.27 -1.58 -4.79
N GLU A 64 -24.07 -0.53 -4.85
CA GLU A 64 -25.48 -0.63 -5.25
C GLU A 64 -25.68 -0.55 -6.76
N GLY A 65 -24.64 -0.24 -7.54
CA GLY A 65 -24.70 -0.18 -9.00
C GLY A 65 -24.00 -1.39 -9.66
N PRO A 66 -24.17 -1.54 -10.98
CA PRO A 66 -23.46 -2.57 -11.74
C PRO A 66 -21.98 -2.21 -11.89
N THR A 67 -21.13 -3.22 -11.92
CA THR A 67 -19.67 -3.10 -12.03
C THR A 67 -19.23 -2.20 -13.19
N ARG A 68 -19.92 -2.26 -14.34
CA ARG A 68 -19.59 -1.43 -15.51
C ARG A 68 -19.69 0.08 -15.22
N GLN A 69 -20.62 0.52 -14.38
CA GLN A 69 -20.73 1.94 -14.01
C GLN A 69 -19.57 2.42 -13.16
N LEU A 70 -18.89 1.51 -12.45
CA LEU A 70 -17.72 1.86 -11.66
C LEU A 70 -16.57 2.40 -12.53
N ALA A 71 -16.47 2.00 -13.80
CA ALA A 71 -15.40 2.48 -14.69
C ALA A 71 -15.45 4.00 -14.95
N ALA A 72 -16.62 4.63 -14.83
CA ALA A 72 -16.78 6.07 -15.03
C ALA A 72 -16.24 6.91 -13.85
N ALA A 73 -16.03 6.30 -12.68
CA ALA A 73 -15.56 7.02 -11.51
C ALA A 73 -14.06 7.30 -11.59
N LYS A 74 -13.64 8.54 -11.30
CA LYS A 74 -12.22 8.94 -11.29
C LYS A 74 -11.38 8.10 -10.32
N SER A 75 -11.95 7.73 -9.18
CA SER A 75 -11.31 6.89 -8.15
C SER A 75 -11.42 5.38 -8.43
N SER A 76 -11.92 4.99 -9.59
CA SER A 76 -12.10 3.58 -9.94
C SER A 76 -10.77 2.88 -10.20
N CYS A 77 -10.71 1.61 -9.81
CA CYS A 77 -9.60 0.73 -10.15
C CYS A 77 -9.70 0.19 -11.58
N ILE A 78 -10.88 0.28 -12.22
CA ILE A 78 -11.12 -0.24 -13.56
C ILE A 78 -11.36 0.89 -14.56
N THR A 79 -11.12 0.61 -15.83
CA THR A 79 -11.37 1.52 -16.95
C THR A 79 -11.97 0.75 -18.13
N LEU A 80 -12.51 1.47 -19.12
CA LEU A 80 -13.05 0.88 -20.34
C LEU A 80 -12.06 1.16 -21.49
N VAL A 81 -11.48 0.10 -22.06
CA VAL A 81 -10.59 0.16 -23.23
C VAL A 81 -11.25 -0.64 -24.33
N ASP A 82 -11.53 -0.02 -25.47
CA ASP A 82 -12.17 -0.65 -26.64
C ASP A 82 -13.45 -1.43 -26.30
N GLY A 83 -14.26 -0.90 -25.37
CA GLY A 83 -15.51 -1.51 -24.91
C GLY A 83 -15.34 -2.67 -23.91
N LYS A 84 -14.11 -3.01 -23.54
CA LYS A 84 -13.77 -4.04 -22.54
C LYS A 84 -13.33 -3.39 -21.24
N LEU A 85 -13.79 -3.95 -20.11
CA LEU A 85 -13.33 -3.52 -18.79
C LEU A 85 -11.94 -4.09 -18.52
N GLU A 86 -11.06 -3.25 -18.01
CA GLU A 86 -9.69 -3.63 -17.65
C GLU A 86 -9.28 -2.99 -16.32
N LEU A 87 -8.39 -3.67 -15.59
CA LEU A 87 -7.77 -3.12 -14.39
C LEU A 87 -6.73 -2.08 -14.80
N LYS A 88 -6.79 -0.89 -14.23
CA LYS A 88 -5.82 0.16 -14.54
C LYS A 88 -4.43 -0.23 -14.05
N THR A 89 -3.43 -0.15 -14.93
CA THR A 89 -2.05 -0.55 -14.66
C THR A 89 -1.32 0.40 -13.68
N ASP A 90 -1.83 1.63 -13.52
CA ASP A 90 -1.34 2.62 -12.55
C ASP A 90 -2.02 2.52 -11.17
N HIS A 91 -3.00 1.62 -11.00
CA HIS A 91 -3.73 1.45 -9.74
C HIS A 91 -3.01 0.49 -8.80
N ALA A 92 -3.06 0.74 -7.48
CA ALA A 92 -2.40 -0.07 -6.45
C ALA A 92 -2.74 -1.58 -6.53
N TYR A 93 -3.96 -1.92 -6.91
CA TYR A 93 -4.37 -3.33 -7.12
C TYR A 93 -3.61 -4.02 -8.25
N TYR A 94 -3.17 -3.29 -9.29
CA TYR A 94 -2.34 -3.89 -10.34
C TYR A 94 -0.98 -4.33 -9.78
N TYR A 95 -0.33 -3.48 -8.98
CA TYR A 95 0.89 -3.84 -8.25
C TYR A 95 0.66 -5.05 -7.35
N GLN A 96 -0.47 -5.08 -6.63
CA GLN A 96 -0.82 -6.19 -5.75
C GLN A 96 -0.92 -7.53 -6.50
N VAL A 97 -1.67 -7.57 -7.61
CA VAL A 97 -1.87 -8.83 -8.35
C VAL A 97 -0.62 -9.27 -9.11
N GLN A 98 0.19 -8.33 -9.61
CA GLN A 98 1.50 -8.65 -10.20
C GLN A 98 2.43 -9.29 -9.17
N MET A 99 2.45 -8.77 -7.94
CA MET A 99 3.23 -9.36 -6.85
C MET A 99 2.72 -10.76 -6.48
N GLN A 100 1.41 -10.95 -6.38
CA GLN A 100 0.82 -12.27 -6.13
C GLN A 100 1.18 -13.27 -7.23
N MET A 101 1.10 -12.88 -8.51
CA MET A 101 1.48 -13.75 -9.62
C MET A 101 2.97 -14.10 -9.62
N LEU A 102 3.84 -13.15 -9.26
CA LEU A 102 5.27 -13.40 -9.10
C LEU A 102 5.53 -14.41 -7.98
N VAL A 103 5.00 -14.13 -6.77
CA VAL A 103 5.27 -14.93 -5.57
C VAL A 103 4.67 -16.34 -5.66
N CYS A 104 3.48 -16.48 -6.24
CA CYS A 104 2.80 -17.77 -6.39
C CYS A 104 3.14 -18.49 -7.70
N GLU A 105 4.13 -18.00 -8.47
CA GLU A 105 4.53 -18.55 -9.78
C GLU A 105 3.39 -18.70 -10.79
N ALA A 106 2.34 -17.89 -10.64
CA ALA A 106 1.16 -17.93 -11.50
C ALA A 106 1.38 -17.15 -12.81
N SER A 107 0.59 -17.51 -13.83
CA SER A 107 0.63 -16.87 -15.16
C SER A 107 -0.42 -15.77 -15.32
N TYR A 108 -1.50 -15.83 -14.53
CA TYR A 108 -2.57 -14.84 -14.53
C TYR A 108 -3.20 -14.68 -13.13
N CYS A 109 -3.90 -13.56 -12.96
CA CYS A 109 -4.79 -13.30 -11.85
C CYS A 109 -6.20 -13.08 -12.41
N ASP A 110 -7.17 -13.82 -11.90
CA ASP A 110 -8.58 -13.47 -12.07
C ASP A 110 -8.95 -12.45 -10.99
N PHE A 111 -9.05 -11.19 -11.39
CA PHE A 111 -9.41 -10.08 -10.51
C PHE A 111 -10.93 -9.90 -10.53
N VAL A 112 -11.60 -10.35 -9.47
CA VAL A 112 -13.05 -10.27 -9.32
C VAL A 112 -13.42 -8.98 -8.62
N LEU A 113 -14.14 -8.12 -9.34
CA LEU A 113 -14.77 -6.94 -8.74
C LEU A 113 -16.25 -7.23 -8.50
N TRP A 114 -16.66 -7.17 -7.23
CA TRP A 114 -18.00 -7.56 -6.78
C TRP A 114 -18.82 -6.35 -6.30
N THR A 115 -20.09 -6.28 -6.70
CA THR A 115 -21.11 -5.36 -6.17
C THR A 115 -22.34 -6.15 -5.69
N LEU A 116 -23.37 -5.45 -5.20
CA LEU A 116 -24.65 -6.09 -4.82
C LEU A 116 -25.52 -6.42 -6.05
N GLN A 117 -25.23 -5.87 -7.23
CA GLN A 117 -25.97 -6.17 -8.45
C GLN A 117 -25.33 -7.28 -9.27
N ASP A 118 -24.02 -7.22 -9.47
CA ASP A 118 -23.29 -8.14 -10.33
C ASP A 118 -21.82 -8.27 -9.91
N PHE A 119 -21.06 -9.03 -10.69
CA PHE A 119 -19.61 -9.04 -10.61
C PHE A 119 -18.99 -9.10 -12.00
N VAL A 120 -17.74 -8.67 -12.09
CA VAL A 120 -16.92 -8.82 -13.27
C VAL A 120 -15.63 -9.54 -12.91
N ASN A 121 -15.22 -10.50 -13.74
CA ASN A 121 -13.90 -11.13 -13.69
C ASN A 121 -12.99 -10.47 -14.74
N LEU A 122 -11.93 -9.80 -14.27
CA LEU A 122 -10.90 -9.21 -15.10
C LEU A 122 -9.66 -10.08 -15.05
N ARG A 123 -9.37 -10.80 -16.15
CA ARG A 123 -8.13 -11.57 -16.25
C ARG A 123 -6.95 -10.64 -16.52
N VAL A 124 -6.03 -10.58 -15.56
CA VAL A 124 -4.77 -9.84 -15.63
C VAL A 124 -3.64 -10.84 -15.85
N HIS A 125 -2.81 -10.63 -16.86
CA HIS A 125 -1.65 -11.48 -17.12
C HIS A 125 -0.41 -10.94 -16.40
N LYS A 126 0.50 -11.85 -16.04
CA LYS A 126 1.79 -11.48 -15.47
C LYS A 126 2.58 -10.64 -16.46
N ASP A 127 2.95 -9.43 -16.04
CA ASP A 127 3.86 -8.55 -16.76
C ASP A 127 5.26 -8.76 -16.18
N THR A 128 6.10 -9.47 -16.92
CA THR A 128 7.42 -9.90 -16.44
C THR A 128 8.36 -8.70 -16.25
N GLU A 129 8.27 -7.70 -17.12
CA GLU A 129 9.10 -6.50 -17.04
C GLU A 129 8.66 -5.65 -15.85
N PHE A 130 7.35 -5.48 -15.66
CA PHE A 130 6.82 -4.81 -14.47
C PHE A 130 7.26 -5.52 -13.17
N CYS A 131 7.14 -6.84 -13.12
CA CYS A 131 7.55 -7.64 -11.97
C CYS A 131 9.03 -7.48 -11.65
N LYS A 132 9.90 -7.51 -12.67
CA LYS A 132 11.35 -7.28 -12.49
C LYS A 132 11.62 -5.91 -11.86
N ASN A 133 11.05 -4.85 -12.42
CA ASN A 133 11.20 -3.49 -11.89
C ASN A 133 10.66 -3.35 -10.46
N MET A 134 9.57 -4.05 -10.14
CA MET A 134 9.00 -4.08 -8.79
C MET A 134 9.92 -4.79 -7.79
N VAL A 135 10.49 -5.94 -8.17
CA VAL A 135 11.44 -6.70 -7.33
C VAL A 135 12.66 -5.84 -7.00
N GLU A 136 13.27 -5.19 -7.99
CA GLU A 136 14.46 -4.34 -7.78
C GLU A 136 14.19 -3.23 -6.76
N ARG A 137 13.01 -2.59 -6.85
CA ARG A 137 12.60 -1.54 -5.91
C ARG A 137 12.33 -2.08 -4.50
N CYS A 138 11.67 -3.24 -4.41
CA CYS A 138 11.40 -3.90 -3.14
C CYS A 138 12.69 -4.40 -2.46
N GLU A 139 13.63 -4.95 -3.22
CA GLU A 139 14.93 -5.40 -2.70
C GLU A 139 15.70 -4.23 -2.11
N ARG A 140 15.76 -3.11 -2.84
CA ARG A 140 16.42 -1.90 -2.36
C ARG A 140 15.81 -1.41 -1.05
N TYR A 141 14.47 -1.37 -0.97
CA TYR A 141 13.78 -1.00 0.27
C TYR A 141 14.07 -1.99 1.40
N PHE A 142 14.03 -3.29 1.12
CA PHE A 142 14.33 -4.32 2.11
C PHE A 142 15.75 -4.15 2.66
N ARG A 143 16.76 -4.07 1.79
CA ARG A 143 18.17 -3.99 2.21
C ARG A 143 18.52 -2.68 2.93
N LEU A 144 17.98 -1.56 2.49
CA LEU A 144 18.35 -0.24 3.02
C LEU A 144 17.46 0.24 4.16
N VAL A 145 16.23 -0.26 4.26
CA VAL A 145 15.26 0.23 5.24
C VAL A 145 14.80 -0.88 6.17
N ALA A 146 14.19 -1.94 5.64
CA ALA A 146 13.54 -2.95 6.47
C ALA A 146 14.55 -3.82 7.24
N LEU A 147 15.59 -4.33 6.58
CA LEU A 147 16.57 -5.23 7.17
C LEU A 147 17.39 -4.56 8.29
N PRO A 148 17.92 -3.32 8.13
CA PRO A 148 18.59 -2.62 9.23
C PRO A 148 17.67 -2.39 10.43
N GLU A 149 16.40 -2.08 10.17
CA GLU A 149 15.41 -1.93 11.24
C GLU A 149 15.13 -3.25 11.95
N LEU A 150 14.88 -4.33 11.20
CA LEU A 150 14.55 -5.63 11.78
C LEU A 150 15.70 -6.24 12.57
N CYS A 151 16.94 -6.10 12.11
CA CYS A 151 18.10 -6.72 12.75
C CYS A 151 18.69 -5.87 13.88
N PHE A 152 18.65 -4.55 13.76
CA PHE A 152 19.41 -3.66 14.65
C PHE A 152 18.56 -2.54 15.24
N LEU A 153 17.26 -2.50 14.94
CA LEU A 153 16.39 -1.37 15.24
C LEU A 153 17.07 -0.06 14.80
N TYR A 154 17.75 -0.08 13.65
CA TYR A 154 18.73 0.94 13.30
C TYR A 154 18.12 2.34 13.38
N TRP A 155 16.95 2.56 12.78
CA TRP A 155 16.31 3.87 12.75
C TRP A 155 15.69 4.22 14.09
N THR A 156 15.15 3.23 14.80
CA THR A 156 14.62 3.42 16.15
C THR A 156 15.73 3.83 17.14
N ASN A 157 16.89 3.18 17.07
CA ASN A 157 18.03 3.40 17.96
C ASN A 157 18.86 4.64 17.59
N THR A 158 19.03 4.98 16.31
CA THR A 158 19.71 6.23 15.91
C THR A 158 18.93 7.44 16.40
N GLN A 159 17.59 7.38 16.34
CA GLN A 159 16.74 8.42 16.92
C GLN A 159 16.90 8.57 18.44
N ASP A 160 17.38 7.56 19.15
CA ASP A 160 17.62 7.63 20.59
C ASP A 160 19.08 8.02 20.92
N LYS A 161 20.05 7.69 20.06
CA LYS A 161 21.43 8.15 20.17
C LYS A 161 21.58 9.66 19.89
N GLU A 162 20.87 10.18 18.89
CA GLU A 162 20.81 11.63 18.63
C GLU A 162 20.19 12.40 19.80
N LYS A 163 19.36 11.75 20.63
CA LYS A 163 18.85 12.34 21.89
C LYS A 163 19.83 12.26 23.06
N GLN A 164 20.84 11.38 23.01
CA GLN A 164 21.77 11.13 24.13
C GLN A 164 23.14 11.79 23.94
N GLU A 165 23.58 12.08 22.72
CA GLU A 165 24.86 12.76 22.43
C GLU A 165 24.84 14.29 22.65
N HIS A 166 23.75 14.84 23.20
CA HIS A 166 23.73 16.14 23.85
C HIS A 166 23.68 16.05 25.40
N PRO A 167 24.72 15.53 26.09
CA PRO A 167 24.88 15.79 27.51
C PRO A 167 25.55 17.15 27.71
N ALA A 168 24.99 17.94 28.63
CA ALA A 168 25.43 19.27 28.99
C ALA A 168 26.94 19.39 29.28
N SER A 169 27.56 20.47 28.81
CA SER A 169 28.86 21.00 29.24
C SER A 169 28.74 22.53 29.31
N THR A 170 29.03 23.28 30.37
CA THR A 170 29.49 23.05 31.76
C THR A 170 29.25 24.39 32.53
N PRO A 171 29.49 24.48 33.86
CA PRO A 171 28.96 25.55 34.73
C PRO A 171 29.86 26.80 34.86
N GLY A 172 29.20 27.96 34.97
CA GLY A 172 29.64 29.11 35.77
C GLY A 172 30.43 30.21 35.07
N THR A 173 29.78 31.36 34.83
CA THR A 173 30.28 32.75 35.04
C THR A 173 29.06 33.70 34.98
N GLN A 174 28.85 34.55 36.00
CA GLN A 174 27.79 35.60 35.99
C GLN A 174 28.24 36.87 35.24
N PRO A 175 27.40 37.92 35.12
CA PRO A 175 26.82 38.39 33.87
C PRO A 175 27.58 39.60 33.30
N ASP A 176 27.51 39.81 31.99
CA ASP A 176 27.65 41.16 31.47
C ASP A 176 26.52 41.44 30.49
N GLU A 177 25.85 42.55 30.74
CA GLU A 177 24.68 43.03 30.03
C GLU A 177 25.07 43.41 28.61
N ASN A 178 24.09 43.30 27.72
CA ASN A 178 23.99 44.05 26.46
C ASN A 178 24.50 43.33 25.19
N THR A 179 23.74 42.32 24.72
CA THR A 179 23.35 42.17 23.30
C THR A 179 22.13 41.24 23.21
N GLN A 180 20.96 41.74 22.80
CA GLN A 180 19.80 40.90 22.42
C GLN A 180 19.98 40.35 21.00
N PRO A 181 19.62 39.07 20.76
CA PRO A 181 18.83 38.77 19.56
C PRO A 181 17.67 37.77 19.79
N SER A 182 16.50 38.21 19.31
CA SER A 182 15.30 37.54 18.74
C SER A 182 14.71 36.26 19.33
N GLU A 183 13.43 36.39 19.73
CA GLU A 183 12.40 35.34 19.78
C GLU A 183 12.20 34.71 18.37
N ASP A 184 11.66 33.48 18.35
CA ASP A 184 11.26 32.67 17.18
C ASP A 184 12.35 31.83 16.48
N ASP A 185 12.41 30.55 16.87
CA ASP A 185 12.36 29.44 15.91
C ASP A 185 11.95 28.16 16.66
N GLU A 186 10.69 28.09 17.10
CA GLU A 186 10.13 26.84 17.60
C GLU A 186 9.99 25.86 16.42
N LEU A 187 10.69 24.73 16.48
CA LEU A 187 10.76 23.77 15.38
C LEU A 187 9.61 22.76 15.48
N TYR A 188 8.95 22.53 14.34
CA TYR A 188 7.79 21.66 14.23
C TYR A 188 7.97 20.62 13.10
N CYS A 189 7.05 19.64 13.05
CA CYS A 189 7.00 18.60 12.01
C CYS A 189 8.20 17.63 11.98
N LEU A 190 8.11 16.64 11.08
CA LEU A 190 9.16 15.65 10.81
C LEU A 190 10.38 16.24 10.09
N CYS A 191 10.21 17.39 9.41
CA CYS A 191 11.31 18.06 8.73
C CYS A 191 12.05 19.06 9.62
N GLU A 192 11.66 19.18 10.90
CA GLU A 192 12.28 20.08 11.88
C GLU A 192 12.36 21.51 11.38
N GLY A 193 11.31 21.91 10.66
CA GLY A 193 11.18 23.25 10.12
C GLY A 193 10.31 24.11 11.03
N PRO A 194 10.45 25.44 10.96
CA PRO A 194 9.59 26.33 11.74
C PRO A 194 8.13 26.20 11.30
N GLU A 195 7.24 26.81 12.07
CA GLU A 195 5.84 26.94 11.69
C GLU A 195 5.75 27.58 10.30
N SER A 196 5.24 26.84 9.32
CA SER A 196 5.20 27.34 7.94
C SER A 196 4.11 26.66 7.11
N GLY A 197 3.39 27.45 6.31
CA GLY A 197 2.34 26.93 5.43
C GLY A 197 1.20 26.23 6.18
N LYS A 198 0.59 25.21 5.54
CA LYS A 198 -0.53 24.47 6.16
C LYS A 198 0.00 23.36 7.05
N MET A 199 -0.44 23.37 8.31
CA MET A 199 -0.04 22.38 9.31
C MET A 199 -1.26 21.68 9.94
N ILE A 200 -1.06 20.45 10.41
CA ILE A 200 -2.05 19.64 11.12
C ILE A 200 -1.53 19.29 12.51
N MET A 201 -2.38 19.40 13.52
CA MET A 201 -2.07 18.99 14.87
C MET A 201 -2.41 17.52 15.09
N CYS A 202 -1.52 16.78 15.75
CA CYS A 202 -1.79 15.45 16.28
C CYS A 202 -2.48 15.58 17.64
N ASP A 203 -3.63 14.93 17.77
CA ASP A 203 -4.48 14.91 18.97
C ASP A 203 -4.02 13.89 20.02
N SER A 204 -3.03 13.05 19.69
CA SER A 204 -2.43 12.13 20.66
C SER A 204 -1.65 12.88 21.73
N LYS A 205 -2.05 12.67 22.99
CA LYS A 205 -1.39 13.26 24.18
C LYS A 205 0.07 12.81 24.37
N THR A 206 0.50 11.77 23.66
CA THR A 206 1.88 11.25 23.72
C THR A 206 2.70 11.62 22.49
N CYS A 207 2.15 12.39 21.55
CA CYS A 207 2.87 12.83 20.36
C CYS A 207 3.82 13.99 20.68
N LYS A 208 5.13 13.71 20.61
CA LYS A 208 6.19 14.68 20.97
C LYS A 208 6.26 15.92 20.09
N ARG A 209 5.82 15.84 18.82
CA ARG A 209 5.99 16.94 17.84
C ARG A 209 4.77 17.83 17.66
N THR A 210 3.60 17.36 18.11
CA THR A 210 2.25 17.99 18.04
C THR A 210 1.78 18.56 16.69
N TRP A 211 2.60 19.21 15.87
CA TRP A 211 2.25 19.84 14.59
C TRP A 211 3.08 19.32 13.41
N PHE A 212 2.43 19.20 12.24
CA PHE A 212 3.05 18.66 11.03
C PHE A 212 2.65 19.43 9.76
N HIS A 213 3.61 19.80 8.90
CA HIS A 213 3.33 20.37 7.59
C HIS A 213 2.61 19.38 6.68
N TYR A 214 1.58 19.86 5.99
CA TYR A 214 0.78 19.08 5.05
C TYR A 214 1.64 18.40 3.99
N LYS A 215 2.67 19.08 3.48
CA LYS A 215 3.59 18.53 2.49
C LYS A 215 4.39 17.35 3.05
N CYS A 216 4.87 17.46 4.29
CA CYS A 216 5.70 16.45 4.94
C CYS A 216 4.91 15.18 5.31
N VAL A 217 3.60 15.31 5.55
CA VAL A 217 2.70 14.16 5.80
C VAL A 217 1.76 13.85 4.63
N ASN A 218 2.02 14.41 3.44
CA ASN A 218 1.27 14.22 2.20
C ASN A 218 -0.26 14.46 2.30
N ILE A 219 -0.67 15.41 3.14
CA ILE A 219 -2.06 15.85 3.27
C ILE A 219 -2.35 16.93 2.23
N LYS A 220 -3.31 16.68 1.34
CA LYS A 220 -3.67 17.62 0.26
C LYS A 220 -4.79 18.58 0.62
N ARG A 221 -5.62 18.26 1.62
CA ARG A 221 -6.78 19.05 2.07
C ARG A 221 -6.99 18.84 3.57
N ALA A 222 -7.49 19.88 4.24
CA ALA A 222 -7.82 19.78 5.66
C ALA A 222 -8.86 18.67 5.91
N PRO A 223 -8.72 17.87 7.00
CA PRO A 223 -9.76 16.94 7.42
C PRO A 223 -11.07 17.69 7.66
N LYS A 224 -12.21 17.09 7.28
CA LYS A 224 -13.52 17.63 7.65
C LYS A 224 -13.65 17.55 9.17
N LYS A 225 -14.11 18.63 9.82
CA LYS A 225 -14.43 18.60 11.26
C LYS A 225 -15.45 17.49 11.53
N LYS A 226 -15.30 16.81 12.65
CA LYS A 226 -16.39 16.02 13.25
C LYS A 226 -17.49 16.94 13.72
#